data_AF-A0A5J4QRS4-F1
#
_entry.id   AF-A0A5J4QRS4-F1
#
_cell.length_a   1.000
_cell.length_b   1.000
_cell.length_c   1.000
_cell.angle_alpha   90.00
_cell.angle_beta   90.00
_cell.angle_gamma   90.00
#
_symmetry.space_group_name_H-M   'P 1'
#
loop_
_entity.id
_entity.type
_entity.pdbx_description
1 polymer ?
#
loop_
_entity_poly.entity_id
_entity_poly.type
_entity_poly.pdbx_seq_one_letter_code
_entity_poly.pdbx_strand_id
1 'polypeptide(L)'
;MKTEEMKHNEVLTGILVKLCECEKDFIEQAKIVCERNPTVMYDEYENKFYTGIGECLSAVGFFIGEWAIRAVYKGMEPKPTPNTITFETK
;
A
#
# COMPACT_ATOMS: atom_id res chain seq x y z
N MET A 1 13.20 10.66 17.27
CA MET A 1 11.74 10.49 17.33
C MET A 1 11.24 10.44 15.90
N LYS A 2 10.57 9.36 15.45
CA LYS A 2 10.05 9.27 14.06
C LYS A 2 8.90 10.27 13.89
N THR A 3 8.86 10.95 12.74
CA THR A 3 7.75 11.84 12.38
C THR A 3 6.46 11.04 12.25
N GLU A 4 5.32 11.71 12.42
CA GLU A 4 4.00 11.10 12.26
C GLU A 4 3.80 10.53 10.85
N GLU A 5 4.31 11.21 9.82
CA GLU A 5 4.36 10.70 8.44
C GLU A 5 5.14 9.37 8.32
N MET A 6 6.29 9.23 9.00
CA MET A 6 7.05 7.97 8.97
C MET A 6 6.30 6.82 9.65
N LYS A 7 5.56 7.11 10.72
CA LYS A 7 4.73 6.09 11.40
C LYS A 7 3.60 5.59 10.50
N HIS A 8 2.93 6.48 9.78
CA HIS A 8 1.87 6.11 8.85
C HIS A 8 2.38 5.23 7.70
N ASN A 9 3.55 5.55 7.15
CA ASN A 9 4.14 4.72 6.09
C ASN A 9 4.54 3.32 6.59
N GLU A 10 5.03 3.20 7.83
CA GLU A 10 5.32 1.89 8.44
C GLU A 10 4.05 1.04 8.60
N VAL A 11 2.94 1.67 9.01
CA VAL A 11 1.64 1.00 9.09
C VAL A 11 1.17 0.55 7.71
N LEU A 12 1.22 1.43 6.70
CA LEU A 12 0.82 1.09 5.32
C LEU A 12 1.68 -0.04 4.74
N THR A 13 2.99 -0.01 4.98
CA THR A 13 3.90 -1.09 4.57
C THR A 13 3.54 -2.40 5.26
N GLY A 14 3.22 -2.37 6.56
CA GLY A 14 2.75 -3.54 7.29
C GLY A 14 1.44 -4.11 6.73
N ILE A 15 0.50 -3.24 6.37
CA ILE A 15 -0.75 -3.65 5.71
C ILE A 15 -0.45 -4.29 4.35
N LEU A 16 0.43 -3.71 3.55
CA LEU A 16 0.81 -4.28 2.25
C LEU A 16 1.38 -5.70 2.40
N VAL A 17 2.29 -5.91 3.36
CA VAL A 17 2.84 -7.23 3.66
C VAL A 17 1.74 -8.22 4.02
N LYS A 18 0.79 -7.83 4.88
CA LYS A 18 -0.33 -8.68 5.28
C LYS A 18 -1.26 -9.01 4.11
N LEU A 19 -1.54 -8.07 3.22
CA LEU A 19 -2.34 -8.33 2.02
C LEU A 19 -1.65 -9.35 1.10
N CYS A 20 -0.33 -9.23 0.90
CA CYS A 20 0.43 -10.20 0.11
C CYS A 20 0.47 -11.60 0.77
N GLU A 21 0.52 -11.68 2.10
CA GLU A 21 0.39 -12.95 2.84
C GLU A 21 -1.00 -13.56 2.64
N CYS A 22 -2.06 -12.77 2.78
CA CYS A 22 -3.44 -13.22 2.55
C CYS A 22 -3.67 -13.75 1.13
N GLU A 23 -3.11 -13.09 0.11
CA GLU A 23 -3.20 -13.54 -1.28
C GLU A 23 -2.57 -14.91 -1.47
N LYS A 24 -1.36 -15.12 -0.91
CA LYS A 24 -0.65 -16.41 -0.98
C LYS A 24 -1.41 -17.52 -0.26
N ASP A 25 -1.88 -17.25 0.96
CA ASP A 25 -2.62 -18.22 1.76
C ASP A 25 -3.93 -18.63 1.07
N PHE A 26 -4.62 -17.67 0.44
CA PHE A 26 -5.83 -17.96 -0.32
C PHE A 26 -5.54 -18.85 -1.52
N ILE A 27 -4.51 -18.55 -2.31
CA ILE A 27 -4.11 -19.37 -3.47
C ILE A 27 -3.79 -20.80 -3.02
N GLU A 28 -3.05 -20.96 -1.93
CA GLU A 28 -2.70 -22.28 -1.40
C GLU A 28 -3.94 -23.07 -0.95
N GLN A 29 -4.86 -22.41 -0.24
CA GLN A 29 -6.11 -23.03 0.18
C GLN A 29 -7.00 -23.39 -1.01
N ALA A 30 -7.14 -22.49 -1.98
CA ALA A 30 -7.91 -22.73 -3.20
C ALA A 30 -7.38 -23.96 -3.94
N LYS A 31 -6.05 -24.09 -4.07
CA LYS A 31 -5.42 -25.26 -4.68
C LYS A 31 -5.76 -26.56 -3.96
N ILE A 32 -5.64 -26.60 -2.63
CA ILE A 32 -5.99 -27.79 -1.82
C ILE A 32 -7.45 -28.17 -2.00
N VAL A 33 -8.35 -27.19 -2.04
CA VAL A 33 -9.78 -27.46 -2.21
C VAL A 33 -10.08 -28.00 -3.62
N CYS A 34 -9.48 -27.42 -4.65
CA CYS A 34 -9.60 -27.90 -6.04
C CYS A 34 -9.07 -29.33 -6.20
N GLU A 35 -7.94 -29.66 -5.57
CA GLU A 35 -7.38 -31.02 -5.56
C GLU A 35 -8.33 -32.03 -4.89
N ARG A 36 -9.04 -31.61 -3.83
CA ARG A 36 -9.97 -32.49 -3.08
C ARG A 36 -11.37 -32.57 -3.69
N ASN A 37 -11.80 -31.56 -4.43
CA ASN A 37 -13.14 -31.45 -5.00
C ASN A 37 -13.09 -30.96 -6.46
N PRO A 38 -12.73 -31.83 -7.42
CA PRO A 38 -12.50 -31.43 -8.81
C PRO A 38 -13.76 -30.94 -9.55
N THR A 39 -14.95 -31.12 -8.98
CA THR A 39 -16.23 -30.63 -9.54
C THR A 39 -16.61 -29.23 -9.06
N VAL A 40 -15.89 -28.67 -8.08
CA VAL A 40 -16.18 -27.32 -7.58
C VAL A 40 -15.42 -26.31 -8.44
N MET A 41 -16.14 -25.58 -9.28
CA MET A 41 -15.61 -24.42 -10.00
C MET A 41 -15.78 -23.19 -9.12
N TYR A 42 -14.66 -22.66 -8.61
CA TYR A 42 -14.64 -21.51 -7.70
C TYR A 42 -14.75 -20.15 -8.40
N ASP A 43 -14.95 -20.14 -9.72
CA ASP A 43 -14.82 -18.95 -10.59
C ASP A 43 -15.46 -17.69 -10.01
N GLU A 44 -16.66 -17.77 -9.43
CA GLU A 44 -17.36 -16.58 -8.95
C GLU A 44 -16.89 -16.07 -7.58
N TYR A 45 -16.47 -16.96 -6.67
CA TYR A 45 -15.96 -16.59 -5.34
C TYR A 45 -14.48 -16.20 -5.39
N GLU A 46 -13.72 -16.91 -6.22
CA GLU A 46 -12.33 -16.62 -6.52
C GLU A 46 -12.19 -15.25 -7.21
N ASN A 47 -13.05 -14.95 -8.20
CA ASN A 47 -13.08 -13.62 -8.81
C ASN A 47 -13.41 -12.49 -7.81
N LYS A 48 -14.36 -12.71 -6.89
CA LYS A 48 -14.70 -11.71 -5.86
C LYS A 48 -13.55 -11.47 -4.89
N PHE A 49 -12.86 -12.53 -4.45
CA PHE A 49 -11.69 -12.41 -3.59
C PHE A 49 -10.55 -11.67 -4.31
N TYR A 50 -10.19 -12.09 -5.53
CA TYR A 50 -9.11 -11.43 -6.28
C TYR A 50 -9.43 -9.98 -6.62
N THR A 51 -10.68 -9.66 -6.91
CA THR A 51 -11.11 -8.27 -7.12
C THR A 51 -10.90 -7.45 -5.84
N GLY A 52 -11.43 -7.91 -4.70
CA GLY A 52 -11.33 -7.18 -3.43
C GLY A 52 -9.90 -7.04 -2.91
N ILE A 53 -9.08 -8.10 -3.00
CA ILE A 53 -7.68 -8.03 -2.59
C ILE A 53 -6.86 -7.15 -3.54
N GLY A 54 -7.14 -7.19 -4.84
CA GLY A 54 -6.53 -6.33 -5.85
C GLY A 54 -6.83 -4.85 -5.61
N GLU A 55 -8.08 -4.50 -5.29
CA GLU A 55 -8.47 -3.14 -4.92
C GLU A 55 -7.72 -2.66 -3.66
N CYS A 56 -7.58 -3.52 -2.65
CA CYS A 56 -6.85 -3.22 -1.43
C CYS A 56 -5.34 -3.02 -1.69
N LEU A 57 -4.72 -3.91 -2.46
CA LEU A 57 -3.30 -3.81 -2.85
C LEU A 57 -3.03 -2.52 -3.65
N SER A 58 -3.92 -2.19 -4.59
CA SER A 58 -3.85 -0.97 -5.39
C SER A 58 -3.94 0.29 -4.52
N ALA A 59 -4.93 0.36 -3.64
CA ALA A 59 -5.13 1.51 -2.76
C ALA A 59 -3.94 1.73 -1.80
N VAL A 60 -3.47 0.67 -1.14
CA VAL A 60 -2.32 0.76 -0.23
C VAL A 60 -1.05 1.14 -0.98
N GLY A 61 -0.82 0.53 -2.15
CA GLY A 61 0.32 0.87 -3.02
C GLY A 61 0.30 2.34 -3.46
N PHE A 62 -0.87 2.87 -3.81
CA PHE A 62 -1.04 4.28 -4.15
C PHE A 62 -0.63 5.20 -2.99
N PHE A 63 -1.10 4.96 -1.77
CA PHE A 63 -0.75 5.80 -0.62
C PHE A 63 0.74 5.73 -0.26
N ILE A 64 1.37 4.57 -0.37
CA ILE A 64 2.82 4.41 -0.18
C ILE A 64 3.59 5.20 -1.25
N GLY A 65 3.15 5.11 -2.51
CA GLY A 65 3.75 5.85 -3.63
C GLY A 65 3.64 7.36 -3.46
N GLU A 66 2.46 7.87 -3.12
CA GLU A 66 2.23 9.29 -2.81
C GLU A 66 3.13 9.79 -1.69
N TRP A 67 3.27 9.01 -0.62
CA TRP A 67 4.17 9.33 0.47
C TRP A 67 5.64 9.41 -0.01
N ALA A 68 6.09 8.43 -0.80
CA ALA A 68 7.45 8.39 -1.31
C ALA A 68 7.76 9.59 -2.21
N ILE A 69 6.83 9.97 -3.08
CA ILE A 69 6.93 11.15 -3.95
C ILE A 69 7.07 12.42 -3.10
N ARG A 70 6.20 12.61 -2.10
CA ARG A 70 6.26 13.78 -1.20
C ARG A 70 7.56 13.84 -0.41
N ALA A 71 8.06 12.70 0.04
CA ALA A 71 9.34 12.62 0.75
C ALA A 71 10.52 13.09 -0.12
N VAL A 72 10.52 12.72 -1.41
CA VAL A 72 11.52 13.19 -2.38
C VAL A 72 11.44 14.70 -2.57
N TYR A 73 10.23 15.24 -2.83
CA TYR A 73 10.05 16.68 -3.01
C TYR A 73 10.48 17.49 -1.78
N LYS A 74 10.11 17.03 -0.57
CA LYS A 74 10.53 17.65 0.70
C LYS A 74 12.04 17.63 0.89
N GLY A 75 12.73 16.59 0.41
CA GLY A 75 14.19 16.52 0.41
C GLY A 75 14.86 17.45 -0.61
N MET A 76 14.14 17.85 -1.65
CA MET A 76 14.60 18.80 -2.67
C MET A 76 14.31 20.27 -2.32
N GLU A 77 13.50 20.53 -1.29
CA GLU A 77 13.23 21.91 -0.86
C GLU A 77 14.56 22.61 -0.52
N PRO A 78 14.86 23.75 -1.17
CA PRO A 78 16.09 24.47 -0.89
C PRO A 78 16.06 24.91 0.57
N LYS A 79 17.13 24.56 1.31
CA LYS A 79 17.30 25.09 2.67
C LYS A 79 17.18 26.60 2.61
N PRO A 80 16.37 27.23 3.49
CA PRO A 80 16.27 28.68 3.52
C PRO A 80 17.69 29.24 3.68
N THR A 81 18.15 29.95 2.65
CA THR A 81 19.44 30.64 2.76
C THR A 81 19.27 31.71 3.83
N PRO A 82 20.25 31.92 4.72
CA PRO A 82 20.12 32.86 5.85
C PRO A 82 19.82 34.31 5.41
N ASN A 83 19.91 34.61 4.12
CA ASN A 83 19.66 35.93 3.55
C ASN A 83 18.28 36.04 2.85
N THR A 84 17.38 35.07 3.00
CA THR A 84 16.04 35.13 2.38
C THR A 84 15.12 36.01 3.23
N ILE A 85 14.85 37.24 2.78
CA ILE A 85 13.86 38.14 3.40
C ILE A 85 12.48 37.75 2.86
N THR A 86 11.63 37.17 3.70
CA THR A 86 10.21 36.93 3.39
C THR A 86 9.40 38.17 3.78
N PHE A 87 8.74 38.79 2.81
CA PHE A 87 7.79 39.87 3.08
C PHE A 87 6.41 39.27 3.33
N GLU A 88 5.87 39.51 4.52
CA GLU A 88 4.47 39.17 4.82
C GLU A 88 3.55 40.11 4.04
N THR A 89 2.74 39.56 3.14
CA THR A 89 1.63 40.28 2.53
C THR A 89 0.48 40.37 3.52
N LYS A 90 0.10 41.61 3.83
CA LYS A 90 -0.98 42.01 4.73
C LYS A 90 -2.36 41.63 4.23
#